data_AF-A0A1U7HTH9-F1
#
_entry.id   AF-A0A1U7HTH9-F1
#
_cell.length_a   1.000
_cell.length_b   1.000
_cell.length_c   1.000
_cell.angle_alpha   90.00
_cell.angle_beta   90.00
_cell.angle_gamma   90.00
#
_symmetry.space_group_name_H-M   'P 1'
#
loop_
_entity.id
_entity.type
_entity.pdbx_description
1 polymer ?
#
loop_
_entity_poly.entity_id
_entity_poly.type
_entity_poly.pdbx_seq_one_letter_code
_entity_poly.pdbx_strand_id
1 'polypeptide(L)' 'MSEPVVSQARNLGFTCELTVNGNWQILPFHPKENWVLSQLETRWLLSIGNVAQMYLSSAEAIAFLKRRHQLFYDRSRGGV' A
#
# COMPACT_ATOMS: atom_id res chain seq x y z
N MET A 1 -8.25 5.89 12.57
CA MET A 1 -8.40 6.69 11.33
C MET A 1 -7.67 6.04 10.14
N SER A 2 -7.77 4.73 9.95
CA SER A 2 -7.20 4.01 8.79
C SER A 2 -8.12 3.99 7.57
N GLU A 3 -9.40 4.26 7.80
CA GLU A 3 -10.46 4.27 6.79
C GLU A 3 -10.09 5.04 5.50
N PRO A 4 -9.49 6.25 5.56
CA PRO A 4 -9.17 7.00 4.35
C PRO A 4 -8.14 6.29 3.47
N VAL A 5 -7.11 5.69 4.08
CA VAL A 5 -6.03 5.01 3.35
C VAL A 5 -6.53 3.68 2.78
N VAL A 6 -7.26 2.88 3.57
CA VAL A 6 -7.81 1.59 3.14
C VAL A 6 -8.87 1.79 2.06
N SER A 7 -9.77 2.76 2.22
CA SER A 7 -10.78 3.12 1.22
C SER A 7 -10.11 3.52 -0.11
N GLN A 8 -9.12 4.41 -0.04
CA GLN A 8 -8.38 4.83 -1.23
C GLN A 8 -7.62 3.68 -1.88
N ALA A 9 -7.01 2.78 -1.09
CA ALA A 9 -6.31 1.61 -1.59
C ALA A 9 -7.25 0.67 -2.35
N ARG A 10 -8.42 0.37 -1.78
CA ARG A 10 -9.47 -0.43 -2.44
C ARG A 10 -9.97 0.20 -3.73
N ASN A 11 -10.20 1.52 -3.73
CA ASN A 11 -10.62 2.24 -4.93
C ASN A 11 -9.57 2.21 -6.04
N LEU A 12 -8.29 2.13 -5.69
CA LEU A 12 -7.19 1.93 -6.64
C LEU A 12 -7.02 0.45 -7.04
N GLY A 13 -7.72 -0.48 -6.39
CA GLY A 13 -7.68 -1.92 -6.68
C GLY A 13 -6.65 -2.71 -5.87
N PHE A 14 -6.00 -2.10 -4.87
CA PHE A 14 -5.05 -2.83 -4.02
C PHE A 14 -5.78 -3.80 -3.08
N THR A 15 -5.16 -4.95 -2.84
CA THR A 15 -5.61 -5.90 -1.83
C THR A 15 -5.37 -5.32 -0.44
N CYS A 16 -6.43 -5.27 0.37
CA CYS A 16 -6.40 -4.77 1.75
C CYS A 16 -6.85 -5.87 2.70
N GLU A 17 -5.96 -6.30 3.59
CA GLU A 17 -6.19 -7.41 4.52
C GLU A 17 -6.19 -6.92 5.96
N LEU A 18 -7.02 -7.53 6.79
CA LEU A 18 -6.99 -7.29 8.23
C LEU A 18 -6.20 -8.41 8.89
N THR A 19 -5.13 -8.06 9.60
CA THR A 19 -4.32 -9.02 10.35
C THR A 19 -5.07 -9.51 11.59
N VAL A 20 -4.61 -10.63 12.16
CA VAL A 20 -5.13 -11.19 13.43
C VAL A 20 -5.11 -10.21 14.60
N ASN A 21 -4.22 -9.21 14.54
CA ASN A 21 -4.08 -8.16 15.54
C ASN A 21 -5.01 -6.96 15.29
N GLY A 22 -5.89 -7.03 14.28
CA GLY A 22 -6.79 -5.94 13.91
C GLY A 22 -6.14 -4.79 13.12
N ASN A 23 -4.89 -4.97 12.67
CA ASN A 23 -4.19 -3.96 11.86
C ASN A 23 -4.41 -4.23 10.38
N TRP A 24 -4.66 -3.17 9.61
CA TRP A 24 -4.75 -3.27 8.15
C TRP A 24 -3.37 -3.46 7.50
N GLN A 25 -3.32 -4.28 6.45
CA GLN A 25 -2.20 -4.42 5.54
C GLN A 25 -2.67 -4.16 4.11
N ILE A 26 -1.86 -3.45 3.34
CA ILE A 26 -2.11 -3.20 1.92
C ILE A 26 -0.96 -3.84 1.15
N LEU A 27 -1.34 -4.71 0.22
CA LEU A 27 -0.44 -5.52 -0.58
C LEU A 27 -0.30 -4.93 -1.99
N PRO A 28 0.82 -5.16 -2.67
CA PRO A 28 1.03 -4.71 -4.04
C PRO A 28 0.19 -5.51 -5.03
N PHE A 29 -0.02 -4.94 -6.23
CA PHE A 29 -0.67 -5.65 -7.33
C PHE A 29 0.09 -6.89 -7.79
N HIS A 30 1.42 -6.79 -7.85
CA HIS A 30 2.27 -7.88 -8.29
C HIS A 30 3.09 -8.47 -7.14
N PRO A 31 3.13 -9.81 -7.00
CA PRO A 31 3.96 -10.47 -5.98
C PRO A 31 5.46 -10.19 -6.09
N LYS A 32 5.93 -9.72 -7.26
CA LYS A 32 7.33 -9.30 -7.46
C LYS A 32 7.64 -7.96 -6.81
N GLU A 33 6.63 -7.15 -6.51
CA GLU A 33 6.79 -5.96 -5.71
C GLU A 33 6.82 -6.38 -4.24
N ASN A 34 7.98 -6.33 -3.61
CA ASN A 34 8.15 -6.85 -2.25
C ASN A 34 7.75 -5.84 -1.16
N TRP A 35 6.89 -4.86 -1.47
CA TRP A 35 6.50 -3.85 -0.48
C TRP A 35 5.17 -4.18 0.19
N VAL A 36 5.02 -3.83 1.47
CA VAL A 36 3.77 -3.94 2.22
C VAL A 36 3.58 -2.66 3.04
N LEU A 37 2.35 -2.14 3.06
CA LEU A 37 1.96 -1.05 3.95
C LEU A 37 1.15 -1.62 5.11
N SER A 38 1.67 -1.55 6.34
CA SER A 38 0.99 -2.03 7.55
C SER A 38 0.53 -0.86 8.41
N GLN A 39 -0.72 -0.88 8.86
CA GLN A 39 -1.21 0.10 9.83
C GLN A 39 -0.59 -0.18 11.20
N LEU A 40 -0.08 0.88 11.82
CA LEU A 40 0.37 0.89 13.21
C LEU A 40 -0.23 2.12 13.88
N GLU A 41 -1.25 1.90 14.72
CA GLU A 41 -1.98 2.94 15.44
C GLU A 41 -2.46 4.08 14.50
N THR A 42 -1.71 5.18 14.46
CA THR A 42 -1.99 6.41 13.69
C THR A 42 -1.14 6.56 12.42
N ARG A 43 -0.17 5.67 12.19
CA ARG A 43 0.77 5.71 11.07
C ARG A 43 0.72 4.43 10.24
N TRP A 44 1.41 4.47 9.11
CA TRP A 44 1.59 3.35 8.20
C TRP A 44 3.06 3.02 8.08
N LEU A 45 3.44 1.78 8.38
CA LEU A 45 4.80 1.29 8.15
C LEU A 45 4.92 0.75 6.74
N LEU A 46 5.82 1.34 5.96
CA LEU A 46 6.28 0.76 4.70
C LEU A 46 7.39 -0.26 5.01
N SER A 47 7.16 -1.50 4.61
CA SER A 47 8.17 -2.56 4.65
C SER A 47 8.51 -3.00 3.24
N ILE A 48 9.79 -3.32 2.97
CA ILE A 48 10.25 -3.91 1.71
C ILE A 48 11.01 -5.19 2.04
N GLY A 49 10.55 -6.33 1.50
CA GLY A 49 11.17 -7.64 1.76
C GLY A 49 11.23 -7.97 3.25
N ASN A 50 10.16 -7.65 4.00
CA ASN A 50 10.07 -7.75 5.45
C ASN A 50 10.99 -6.82 6.27
N VAL A 51 11.71 -5.90 5.62
CA VAL A 51 12.52 -4.88 6.31
C VAL A 51 11.69 -3.59 6.44
N ALA A 52 11.47 -3.15 7.67
CA ALA A 52 10.86 -1.86 7.99
C ALA A 52 11.71 -0.72 7.39
N GLN A 53 11.12 0.09 6.51
CA GLN A 53 11.81 1.19 5.85
C GLN A 53 11.49 2.52 6.53
N MET A 54 10.20 2.87 6.62
CA MET A 54 9.77 4.14 7.17
C MET A 54 8.30 4.17 7.58
N TYR A 55 8.00 5.10 8.50
CA TYR A 55 6.63 5.42 8.89
C TYR A 55 6.09 6.56 8.04
N LEU A 56 4.88 6.38 7.54
CA LEU A 56 4.13 7.33 6.75
C LEU A 56 2.90 7.80 7.52
N SER A 57 2.58 9.08 7.39
CA SER A 57 1.25 9.59 7.68
C SER A 57 0.22 9.01 6.70
N SER A 58 -1.07 9.20 7.01
CA SER A 58 -2.15 8.76 6.11
C SER A 58 -2.06 9.44 4.72
N ALA A 59 -1.68 10.72 4.68
CA ALA A 59 -1.53 11.45 3.42
C ALA A 59 -0.37 10.91 2.57
N GLU A 60 0.77 10.62 3.20
CA GLU A 60 1.94 10.04 2.52
C GLU A 60 1.67 8.61 2.03
N ALA A 61 0.96 7.80 2.83
CA ALA A 61 0.55 6.47 2.42
C ALA A 61 -0.37 6.51 1.18
N ILE A 62 -1.33 7.44 1.15
CA ILE A 62 -2.18 7.66 -0.03
C ILE A 62 -1.37 8.10 -1.25
N ALA A 63 -0.43 9.04 -1.08
CA ALA A 63 0.43 9.49 -2.17
C ALA A 63 1.30 8.35 -2.73
N PHE A 64 1.83 7.50 -1.85
CA PHE A 64 2.57 6.30 -2.23
C PHE A 64 1.70 5.34 -3.07
N LEU A 65 0.48 5.05 -2.62
CA LEU A 65 -0.44 4.14 -3.32
C LEU A 65 -0.82 4.67 -4.71
N LYS A 66 -1.11 5.98 -4.84
CA LYS A 66 -1.40 6.62 -6.13
C LYS A 66 -0.22 6.49 -7.10
N ARG A 67 1.00 6.73 -6.61
CA ARG A 67 2.21 6.58 -7.44
C ARG A 67 2.43 5.13 -7.89
N ARG A 68 2.18 4.16 -7.01
CA ARG A 68 2.29 2.73 -7.35
C ARG A 68 1.26 2.29 -8.39
N HIS A 69 0.03 2.77 -8.25
CA HIS A 69 -1.03 2.57 -9.23
C HIS A 69 -0.64 3.12 -10.61
N GLN A 70 -0.17 4.36 -10.70
CA GLN A 70 0.31 4.95 -11.96
C GLN A 70 1.42 4.11 -12.61
N LEU A 71 2.45 3.71 -11.84
CA LEU A 71 3.55 2.90 -12.36
C LEU A 71 3.10 1.53 -12.88
N PHE A 72 2.08 0.93 -12.25
CA PHE A 72 1.48 -0.31 -12.75
C PHE A 72 0.79 -0.08 -14.10
N TYR A 73 -0.05 0.96 -14.21
CA TYR A 73 -0.75 1.28 -15.45
C TYR A 73 0.20 1.61 -16.61
N ASP A 74 1.27 2.36 -16.35
CA ASP A 74 2.27 2.70 -17.37
C ASP A 74 2.99 1.45 -17.87
N ARG A 75 3.35 0.52 -16.97
CA ARG A 75 3.96 -0.78 -17.34
C ARG A 75 3.02 -1.67 -18.13
N SER A 76 1.72 -1.66 -17.81
CA SER A 76 0.71 -2.40 -18.58
C SER A 76 0.50 -1.85 -19.99
N ARG A 77 0.82 -0.56 -20.24
CA ARG A 77 0.69 0.08 -21.56
C ARG A 77 1.97 0.03 -22.40
N GLY A 78 3.13 -0.20 -21.78
CA GLY A 78 4.43 -0.25 -22.45
C GLY A 78 4.80 -1.58 -23.10
N GLY A 79 3.87 -2.53 -23.21
CA GLY A 79 4.05 -3.77 -23.96
C GLY A 79 3.66 -3.61 -25.43
N VAL A 80 4.55 -3.02 -26.24
CA VAL A 80 4.52 -3.09 -27.70
C VAL A 80 5.92 -3.39 -28.20
#